data_AF-A0A1H3SLF7-F1
#
_entry.id   AF-A0A1H3SLF7-F1
#
_cell.length_a   1.000
_cell.length_b   1.000
_cell.length_c   1.000
_cell.angle_alpha   90.00
_cell.angle_beta   90.00
_cell.angle_gamma   90.00
#
_symmetry.space_group_name_H-M   'P 1'
#
loop_
_entity.id
_entity.type
_entity.pdbx_description
1 polymer ?
#
loop_
_entity_poly.entity_id
_entity_poly.type
_entity_poly.pdbx_seq_one_letter_code
_entity_poly.pdbx_strand_id
1 'polypeptide(L)'
;MLFRSVAKGVVMGMGIALTLACAALAEFSRADAMELRSADRDLLVAVHRAGIWEGQASVLAQQHGNTVRVREVGAEIVRDYDRLDPVARSLAGRLAVALPDTVTREQQAWTDEIRTSDPGQRFDRVYVNRLRAAHGTLFELASQVRAATLDDTVRAFAQTVVETMLRQLNLLESTGVAEPGSLVLTAARGGNALGGADFVLAAVLSVVAGAATFRLIRLLGAPSGK
;
A
#
# COMPACT_ATOMS: atom_id res chain seq x y z
N MET A 1 3.46 26.42 -55.55
CA MET A 1 3.11 26.98 -54.21
C MET A 1 2.46 25.98 -53.24
N LEU A 2 1.85 24.87 -53.69
CA LEU A 2 1.15 23.92 -52.81
C LEU A 2 2.04 23.03 -51.91
N PHE A 3 3.27 22.70 -52.30
CA PHE A 3 4.17 21.83 -51.52
C PHE A 3 4.68 22.45 -50.20
N ARG A 4 4.81 23.79 -50.13
CA ARG A 4 5.23 24.49 -48.89
C ARG A 4 4.12 24.60 -47.84
N SER A 5 2.86 24.38 -48.23
CA SER A 5 1.70 24.47 -47.33
C SER A 5 1.47 23.16 -46.56
N VAL A 6 1.62 22.02 -47.23
CA VAL A 6 1.44 20.68 -46.63
C VAL A 6 2.54 20.37 -45.59
N ALA A 7 3.80 20.75 -45.87
CA ALA A 7 4.91 20.57 -44.93
C ALA A 7 4.74 21.39 -43.63
N LYS A 8 4.13 22.59 -43.70
CA LYS A 8 3.84 23.40 -42.52
C LYS A 8 2.70 22.82 -41.66
N GLY A 9 1.67 22.25 -42.28
CA GLY A 9 0.57 21.59 -41.57
C GLY A 9 0.98 20.32 -40.84
N VAL A 10 1.88 19.52 -41.41
CA VAL A 10 2.40 18.28 -40.78
C VAL A 10 3.34 18.61 -39.61
N VAL A 11 4.22 19.62 -39.74
CA VAL A 11 5.12 20.05 -38.66
C VAL A 11 4.34 20.72 -37.51
N MET A 12 3.30 21.50 -37.82
CA MET A 12 2.46 22.15 -36.80
C MET A 12 1.53 21.15 -36.08
N GLY A 13 1.01 20.13 -36.78
CA GLY A 13 0.22 19.05 -36.17
C GLY A 13 1.05 18.09 -35.30
N MET A 14 2.30 17.79 -35.71
CA MET A 14 3.23 16.99 -34.91
C MET A 14 3.68 17.72 -33.63
N GLY A 15 3.90 19.04 -33.71
CA GLY A 15 4.23 19.87 -32.55
C GLY A 15 3.11 19.93 -31.51
N ILE A 16 1.86 20.06 -31.95
CA ILE A 16 0.69 20.08 -31.06
C ILE A 16 0.45 18.68 -30.44
N ALA A 17 0.58 17.61 -31.22
CA ALA A 17 0.45 16.24 -30.71
C ALA A 17 1.56 15.86 -29.71
N LEU A 18 2.79 16.30 -29.94
CA LEU A 18 3.91 16.08 -29.02
C LEU A 18 3.77 16.90 -27.72
N THR A 19 3.24 18.12 -27.82
CA THR A 19 2.99 18.98 -26.65
C THR A 19 1.83 18.46 -25.80
N LEU A 20 0.75 17.96 -26.43
CA LEU A 20 -0.38 17.31 -25.74
C LEU A 20 0.05 16.00 -25.07
N ALA A 21 0.92 15.20 -25.71
CA ALA A 21 1.47 13.99 -25.11
C ALA A 21 2.38 14.29 -23.90
N CYS A 22 3.21 15.34 -23.96
CA CYS A 22 4.02 15.80 -22.82
C CYS A 22 3.16 16.30 -21.65
N ALA A 23 2.07 17.03 -21.93
CA ALA A 23 1.16 17.51 -20.89
C ALA A 23 0.44 16.34 -20.17
N ALA A 24 -0.04 15.34 -20.93
CA ALA A 24 -0.68 14.14 -20.37
C ALA A 24 0.29 13.30 -19.52
N LEU A 25 1.55 13.14 -19.94
CA LEU A 25 2.58 12.46 -19.15
C LEU A 25 2.92 13.23 -17.85
N ALA A 26 2.95 14.56 -17.90
CA ALA A 26 3.19 15.39 -16.73
C ALA A 26 2.03 15.35 -15.72
N GLU A 27 0.78 15.26 -16.20
CA GLU A 27 -0.41 15.08 -15.34
C GLU A 27 -0.42 13.70 -14.69
N PHE A 28 -0.11 12.64 -15.44
CA PHE A 28 0.02 11.28 -14.92
C PHE A 28 1.10 11.18 -13.83
N SER A 29 2.31 11.72 -14.09
CA SER A 29 3.40 11.73 -13.12
C SER A 29 3.07 12.50 -11.84
N ARG A 30 2.28 13.59 -11.94
CA ARG A 30 1.82 14.33 -10.74
C ARG A 30 0.78 13.54 -9.95
N ALA A 31 -0.13 12.84 -10.62
CA ALA A 31 -1.12 11.97 -9.97
C ALA A 31 -0.42 10.84 -9.21
N ASP A 32 0.52 10.14 -9.86
CA ASP A 32 1.34 9.11 -9.21
C ASP A 32 2.10 9.68 -8.00
N ALA A 33 2.78 10.81 -8.17
CA ALA A 33 3.50 11.44 -7.05
C ALA A 33 2.58 11.86 -5.89
N MET A 34 1.31 12.18 -6.17
CA MET A 34 0.33 12.49 -5.14
C MET A 34 -0.16 11.21 -4.43
N GLU A 35 -0.41 10.13 -5.17
CA GLU A 35 -0.81 8.82 -4.64
C GLU A 35 0.28 8.24 -3.73
N LEU A 36 1.55 8.29 -4.18
CA LEU A 36 2.69 7.85 -3.38
C LEU A 36 2.81 8.62 -2.06
N ARG A 37 2.64 9.95 -2.11
CA ARG A 37 2.63 10.78 -0.90
C ARG A 37 1.43 10.48 0.01
N SER A 38 0.27 10.08 -0.53
CA SER A 38 -0.83 9.61 0.31
C SER A 38 -0.52 8.27 0.95
N ALA A 39 0.08 7.33 0.22
CA ALA A 39 0.46 6.03 0.76
C ALA A 39 1.51 6.14 1.88
N ASP A 40 2.49 7.05 1.73
CA ASP A 40 3.46 7.38 2.78
C ASP A 40 2.79 7.86 4.07
N ARG A 41 1.82 8.78 3.94
CA ARG A 41 1.03 9.29 5.08
C ARG A 41 0.19 8.19 5.71
N ASP A 42 -0.47 7.40 4.89
CA ASP A 42 -1.35 6.32 5.33
C ASP A 42 -0.57 5.27 6.11
N LEU A 43 0.66 4.94 5.69
CA LEU A 43 1.53 4.02 6.44
C LEU A 43 1.87 4.57 7.83
N LEU A 44 2.25 5.85 7.93
CA LEU A 44 2.58 6.47 9.23
C LEU A 44 1.37 6.47 10.17
N VAL A 45 0.20 6.84 9.65
CA VAL A 45 -1.06 6.84 10.42
C VAL A 45 -1.46 5.42 10.81
N ALA A 46 -1.29 4.44 9.92
CA ALA A 46 -1.64 3.04 10.17
C ALA A 46 -0.74 2.43 11.25
N VAL A 47 0.58 2.59 11.15
CA VAL A 47 1.54 2.10 12.17
C VAL A 47 1.27 2.75 13.52
N HIS A 48 1.06 4.07 13.55
CA HIS A 48 0.78 4.78 14.79
C HIS A 48 -0.49 4.25 15.49
N ARG A 49 -1.59 4.15 14.74
CA ARG A 49 -2.84 3.59 15.29
C ARG A 49 -2.70 2.14 15.69
N ALA A 50 -2.00 1.33 14.90
CA ALA A 50 -1.71 -0.06 15.22
C ALA A 50 -1.00 -0.18 16.57
N GLY A 51 0.01 0.66 16.84
CA GLY A 51 0.68 0.71 18.14
C GLY A 51 -0.26 1.00 19.31
N ILE A 52 -1.24 1.90 19.13
CA ILE A 52 -2.21 2.21 20.20
C ILE A 52 -3.09 0.99 20.51
N TRP A 53 -3.77 0.42 19.51
CA TRP A 53 -4.75 -0.65 19.78
C TRP A 53 -4.09 -2.01 20.00
N GLU A 54 -3.04 -2.36 19.24
CA GLU A 54 -2.31 -3.62 19.40
C GLU A 54 -1.50 -3.64 20.69
N GLY A 55 -1.00 -2.49 21.15
CA GLY A 55 -0.39 -2.36 22.47
C GLY A 55 -1.39 -2.70 23.58
N GLN A 56 -2.59 -2.11 23.54
CA GLN A 56 -3.66 -2.41 24.51
C GLN A 56 -4.09 -3.87 24.45
N ALA A 57 -4.34 -4.41 23.26
CA ALA A 57 -4.71 -5.81 23.06
C ALA A 57 -3.61 -6.78 23.55
N SER A 58 -2.34 -6.43 23.34
CA SER A 58 -1.21 -7.28 23.72
C SER A 58 -0.90 -7.22 25.22
N VAL A 59 -1.21 -6.11 25.90
CA VAL A 59 -1.22 -6.07 27.37
C VAL A 59 -2.30 -7.00 27.94
N LEU A 60 -3.50 -7.04 27.33
CA LEU A 60 -4.52 -8.02 27.70
C LEU A 60 -4.00 -9.45 27.48
N ALA A 61 -3.29 -9.72 26.38
CA ALA A 61 -2.72 -11.04 26.13
C ALA A 61 -1.68 -11.47 27.16
N GLN A 62 -0.85 -10.55 27.65
CA GLN A 62 0.10 -10.82 28.73
C GLN A 62 -0.61 -11.22 30.04
N GLN A 63 -1.77 -10.61 30.32
CA GLN A 63 -2.52 -10.82 31.56
C GLN A 63 -3.46 -12.03 31.50
N HIS A 64 -4.12 -12.23 30.36
CA HIS A 64 -5.25 -13.15 30.20
C HIS A 64 -4.98 -14.31 29.23
N GLY A 65 -3.84 -14.30 28.53
CA GLY A 65 -3.45 -15.39 27.64
C GLY A 65 -3.48 -16.73 28.38
N ASN A 66 -4.06 -17.75 27.76
CA ASN A 66 -4.19 -19.08 28.34
C ASN A 66 -2.86 -19.84 28.28
N THR A 67 -2.16 -19.75 27.15
CA THR A 67 -0.84 -20.36 26.99
C THR A 67 0.28 -19.38 27.35
N VAL A 68 1.40 -19.92 27.86
CA VAL A 68 2.64 -19.15 28.08
C VAL A 68 3.06 -18.47 26.78
N ARG A 69 2.95 -19.19 25.65
CA ARG A 69 3.35 -18.67 24.35
C ARG A 69 2.56 -17.43 23.93
N VAL A 70 1.24 -17.40 24.14
CA VAL A 70 0.42 -16.20 23.82
C VAL A 70 0.82 -15.00 24.68
N ARG A 71 1.12 -15.21 25.97
CA ARG A 71 1.60 -14.13 26.84
C ARG A 71 2.94 -13.57 26.39
N GLU A 72 3.88 -14.44 26.01
CA GLU A 72 5.19 -14.04 25.48
C GLU A 72 5.06 -13.27 24.17
N VAL A 73 4.21 -13.74 23.25
CA VAL A 73 3.94 -13.05 21.98
C VAL A 73 3.37 -11.66 22.24
N GLY A 74 2.42 -11.52 23.18
CA GLY A 74 1.92 -10.21 23.58
C GLY A 74 3.00 -9.29 24.14
N ALA A 75 3.98 -9.82 24.88
CA ALA A 75 5.10 -9.02 25.38
C ALA A 75 6.06 -8.59 24.25
N GLU A 76 6.32 -9.44 23.26
CA GLU A 76 7.16 -9.08 22.10
C GLU A 76 6.48 -8.01 21.23
N ILE A 77 5.18 -8.12 20.98
CA ILE A 77 4.46 -7.17 20.13
C ILE A 77 4.46 -5.77 20.78
N VAL A 78 4.28 -5.67 22.11
CA VAL A 78 4.43 -4.39 22.82
C VAL A 78 5.84 -3.81 22.61
N ARG A 79 6.90 -4.61 22.79
CA ARG A 79 8.29 -4.17 22.59
C ARG A 79 8.58 -3.68 21.17
N ASP A 80 7.99 -4.32 20.17
CA ASP A 80 8.15 -3.90 18.78
C ASP A 80 7.50 -2.53 18.53
N TYR A 81 6.32 -2.28 19.09
CA TYR A 81 5.67 -0.96 18.96
C TYR A 81 6.35 0.15 19.77
N ASP A 82 6.94 -0.17 20.92
CA ASP A 82 7.78 0.78 21.67
C ASP A 82 8.97 1.28 20.84
N ARG A 83 9.40 0.50 19.84
CA ARG A 83 10.48 0.87 18.90
C ARG A 83 9.95 1.51 17.62
N LEU A 84 8.85 1.03 17.07
CA LEU A 84 8.28 1.50 15.81
C LEU A 84 7.58 2.87 15.93
N ASP A 85 6.78 3.07 16.99
CA ASP A 85 5.94 4.27 17.13
C ASP A 85 6.77 5.57 17.21
N PRO A 86 7.89 5.64 17.97
CA PRO A 86 8.73 6.83 17.97
C PRO A 86 9.28 7.20 16.59
N VAL A 87 9.64 6.20 15.77
CA VAL A 87 10.13 6.43 14.41
C VAL A 87 9.00 6.95 13.51
N ALA A 88 7.80 6.37 13.62
CA ALA A 88 6.62 6.86 12.91
C ALA A 88 6.29 8.31 13.26
N ARG A 89 6.30 8.67 14.55
CA ARG A 89 6.09 10.05 15.04
C ARG A 89 7.15 11.02 14.52
N SER A 90 8.42 10.62 14.55
CA SER A 90 9.52 11.44 14.04
C SER A 90 9.36 11.73 12.54
N LEU A 91 9.01 10.71 11.75
CA LEU A 91 8.77 10.86 10.32
C LEU A 91 7.53 11.71 10.02
N ALA A 92 6.45 11.51 10.78
CA ALA A 92 5.25 12.30 10.66
C ALA A 92 5.52 13.79 10.94
N GLY A 93 6.33 14.11 11.96
CA GLY A 93 6.77 15.48 12.22
C GLY A 93 7.55 16.08 11.06
N ARG A 94 8.50 15.33 10.48
CA ARG A 94 9.29 15.79 9.32
C ARG A 94 8.44 16.03 8.08
N LEU A 95 7.41 15.20 7.87
CA LEU A 95 6.54 15.25 6.70
C LEU A 95 5.26 16.08 6.92
N ALA A 96 5.14 16.75 8.08
CA ALA A 96 3.96 17.52 8.49
C ALA A 96 2.65 16.71 8.42
N VAL A 97 2.71 15.44 8.83
CA VAL A 97 1.58 14.52 8.88
C VAL A 97 0.97 14.56 10.28
N ALA A 98 -0.33 14.86 10.35
CA ALA A 98 -1.06 14.77 11.61
C ALA A 98 -1.29 13.30 11.97
N LEU A 99 -0.78 12.89 13.14
CA LEU A 99 -1.07 11.58 13.71
C LEU A 99 -2.30 11.66 14.63
N PRO A 100 -3.24 10.72 14.51
CA PRO A 100 -4.44 10.72 15.34
C PRO A 100 -4.13 10.17 16.74
N ASP A 101 -4.58 10.86 17.79
CA ASP A 101 -4.41 10.40 19.18
C ASP A 101 -5.34 9.24 19.57
N THR A 102 -6.25 8.85 18.67
CA THR A 102 -7.26 7.83 18.92
C THR A 102 -7.35 6.79 17.80
N VAL A 103 -7.78 5.61 18.20
CA VAL A 103 -8.06 4.47 17.32
C VAL A 103 -9.39 4.67 16.59
N THR A 104 -9.60 3.96 15.49
CA THR A 104 -10.90 3.96 14.81
C THR A 104 -11.96 3.23 15.64
N ARG A 105 -13.25 3.46 15.34
CA ARG A 105 -14.34 2.67 15.96
C ARG A 105 -14.17 1.16 15.76
N GLU A 106 -13.62 0.76 14.62
CA GLU A 106 -13.39 -0.64 14.28
C GLU A 106 -12.26 -1.24 15.12
N GLN A 107 -11.13 -0.53 15.24
CA GLN A 107 -10.02 -0.93 16.11
C GLN A 107 -10.40 -0.99 17.58
N GLN A 108 -11.24 -0.04 18.03
CA GLN A 108 -11.83 -0.10 19.37
C GLN A 108 -12.69 -1.36 19.54
N ALA A 109 -13.55 -1.67 18.57
CA ALA A 109 -14.39 -2.86 18.60
C ALA A 109 -13.56 -4.16 18.61
N TRP A 110 -12.43 -4.23 17.90
CA TRP A 110 -11.51 -5.36 17.97
C TRP A 110 -10.88 -5.52 19.35
N THR A 111 -10.46 -4.41 19.96
CA THR A 111 -9.91 -4.41 21.31
C THR A 111 -10.98 -4.84 22.32
N ASP A 112 -12.23 -4.40 22.13
CA ASP A 112 -13.38 -4.78 22.94
C ASP A 112 -13.76 -6.26 22.79
N GLU A 113 -13.70 -6.80 21.58
CA GLU A 113 -13.90 -8.22 21.30
C GLU A 113 -12.85 -9.08 22.02
N ILE A 114 -11.58 -8.69 21.97
CA ILE A 114 -10.50 -9.39 22.68
C ILE A 114 -10.73 -9.34 24.20
N ARG A 115 -11.07 -8.16 24.72
CA ARG A 115 -11.28 -7.94 26.17
C ARG A 115 -12.47 -8.70 26.72
N THR A 116 -13.55 -8.80 25.96
CA THR A 116 -14.80 -9.46 26.38
C THR A 116 -14.84 -10.94 26.03
N SER A 117 -13.81 -11.46 25.33
CA SER A 117 -13.69 -12.88 25.02
C SER A 117 -13.60 -13.73 26.29
N ASP A 118 -14.25 -14.90 26.25
CA ASP A 118 -14.15 -15.89 27.32
C ASP A 118 -12.68 -16.25 27.60
N PRO A 119 -12.27 -16.35 28.88
CA PRO A 119 -10.94 -16.79 29.25
C PRO A 119 -10.60 -18.17 28.68
N GLY A 120 -9.30 -18.47 28.57
CA GLY A 120 -8.84 -19.77 28.09
C GLY A 120 -8.56 -19.76 26.59
N GLN A 121 -8.76 -20.91 25.93
CA GLN A 121 -8.41 -21.07 24.51
C GLN A 121 -9.19 -20.12 23.58
N ARG A 122 -10.40 -19.68 23.98
CA ARG A 122 -11.19 -18.73 23.19
C ARG A 122 -10.50 -17.37 23.11
N PHE A 123 -10.03 -16.84 24.25
CA PHE A 123 -9.24 -15.63 24.31
C PHE A 123 -8.02 -15.70 23.38
N ASP A 124 -7.22 -16.77 23.51
CA ASP A 124 -6.00 -16.98 22.69
C ASP A 124 -6.32 -16.93 21.19
N ARG A 125 -7.38 -17.62 20.75
CA ARG A 125 -7.80 -17.59 19.33
C ARG A 125 -8.22 -16.20 18.87
N VAL A 126 -9.06 -15.50 19.64
CA VAL A 126 -9.57 -14.18 19.25
C VAL A 126 -8.42 -13.19 19.13
N TYR A 127 -7.54 -13.14 20.13
CA TYR A 127 -6.35 -12.28 20.11
C TYR A 127 -5.44 -12.61 18.91
N VAL A 128 -5.01 -13.86 18.77
CA VAL A 128 -4.03 -14.26 17.75
C VAL A 128 -4.55 -13.99 16.34
N ASN A 129 -5.79 -14.39 16.04
CA ASN A 129 -6.33 -14.26 14.70
C ASN A 129 -6.66 -12.80 14.33
N ARG A 130 -7.05 -11.98 15.32
CA ARG A 130 -7.29 -10.55 15.10
C ARG A 130 -6.00 -9.83 14.74
N LEU A 131 -4.92 -10.07 15.51
CA LEU A 131 -3.63 -9.45 15.23
C LEU A 131 -3.02 -10.00 13.94
N ARG A 132 -3.18 -11.30 13.64
CA ARG A 132 -2.66 -11.88 12.39
C ARG A 132 -3.29 -11.23 11.16
N ALA A 133 -4.61 -11.01 11.19
CA ALA A 133 -5.31 -10.32 10.12
C ALA A 133 -4.84 -8.86 9.98
N ALA A 134 -4.63 -8.16 11.09
CA ALA A 134 -4.12 -6.79 11.09
C ALA A 134 -2.68 -6.70 10.53
N HIS A 135 -1.81 -7.63 10.92
CA HIS A 135 -0.42 -7.68 10.48
C HIS A 135 -0.30 -7.96 9.00
N GLY A 136 -1.13 -8.84 8.44
CA GLY A 136 -1.12 -9.07 6.99
C GLY A 136 -1.60 -7.85 6.19
N THR A 137 -2.63 -7.12 6.68
CA THR A 137 -3.04 -5.85 6.07
C THR A 137 -1.94 -4.77 6.16
N LEU A 138 -1.28 -4.64 7.31
CA LEU A 138 -0.21 -3.65 7.48
C LEU A 138 1.05 -4.02 6.69
N PHE A 139 1.37 -5.31 6.59
CA PHE A 139 2.44 -5.84 5.75
C PHE A 139 2.22 -5.50 4.28
N GLU A 140 0.99 -5.66 3.77
CA GLU A 140 0.65 -5.33 2.39
C GLU A 140 0.87 -3.84 2.11
N LEU A 141 0.33 -2.96 2.96
CA LEU A 141 0.50 -1.51 2.83
C LEU A 141 1.98 -1.11 2.88
N ALA A 142 2.73 -1.62 3.86
CA ALA A 142 4.15 -1.33 4.01
C ALA A 142 4.97 -1.82 2.82
N SER A 143 4.62 -2.97 2.25
CA SER A 143 5.28 -3.52 1.06
C SER A 143 5.06 -2.64 -0.17
N GLN A 144 3.82 -2.15 -0.37
CA GLN A 144 3.50 -1.22 -1.46
C GLN A 144 4.28 0.09 -1.32
N VAL A 145 4.27 0.69 -0.12
CA VAL A 145 5.01 1.93 0.14
C VAL A 145 6.51 1.73 -0.03
N ARG A 146 7.06 0.63 0.49
CA ARG A 146 8.48 0.28 0.33
C ARG A 146 8.90 0.22 -1.14
N ALA A 147 8.06 -0.39 -1.99
CA ALA A 147 8.33 -0.53 -3.41
C ALA A 147 8.22 0.80 -4.17
N ALA A 148 7.27 1.66 -3.80
CA ALA A 148 6.82 2.73 -4.67
C ALA A 148 7.16 4.14 -4.18
N THR A 149 7.40 4.36 -2.87
CA THR A 149 7.68 5.69 -2.32
C THR A 149 8.84 6.38 -3.03
N LEU A 150 8.92 7.71 -2.97
CA LEU A 150 10.05 8.50 -3.49
C LEU A 150 10.95 9.05 -2.37
N ASP A 151 10.60 8.84 -1.10
CA ASP A 151 11.38 9.29 0.06
C ASP A 151 12.19 8.11 0.63
N ASP A 152 13.51 8.20 0.59
CA ASP A 152 14.39 7.11 1.03
C ASP A 152 14.27 6.80 2.54
N THR A 153 13.89 7.78 3.36
CA THR A 153 13.69 7.54 4.80
C THR A 153 12.35 6.86 5.04
N VAL A 154 11.30 7.23 4.29
CA VAL A 154 10.03 6.48 4.30
C VAL A 154 10.25 5.07 3.78
N ARG A 155 11.08 4.90 2.74
CA ARG A 155 11.45 3.58 2.22
C ARG A 155 12.14 2.71 3.28
N ALA A 156 13.09 3.27 4.01
CA ALA A 156 13.77 2.58 5.09
C ALA A 156 12.80 2.21 6.23
N PHE A 157 11.92 3.12 6.61
CA PHE A 157 10.89 2.85 7.62
C PHE A 157 9.91 1.76 7.17
N ALA A 158 9.41 1.82 5.94
CA ALA A 158 8.54 0.80 5.37
C ALA A 158 9.22 -0.58 5.33
N GLN A 159 10.53 -0.64 5.06
CA GLN A 159 11.31 -1.87 5.17
C GLN A 159 11.29 -2.42 6.60
N THR A 160 11.51 -1.58 7.61
CA THR A 160 11.47 -1.99 9.02
C THR A 160 10.08 -2.48 9.42
N VAL A 161 9.01 -1.84 8.93
CA VAL A 161 7.63 -2.29 9.16
C VAL A 161 7.40 -3.66 8.53
N VAL A 162 7.79 -3.86 7.26
CA VAL A 162 7.70 -5.15 6.56
C VAL A 162 8.38 -6.27 7.35
N GLU A 163 9.63 -6.05 7.78
CA GLU A 163 10.38 -7.03 8.57
C GLU A 163 9.72 -7.32 9.92
N THR A 164 9.18 -6.29 10.57
CA THR A 164 8.51 -6.44 11.86
C THR A 164 7.21 -7.22 11.72
N MET A 165 6.38 -6.90 10.73
CA MET A 165 5.13 -7.63 10.48
C MET A 165 5.40 -9.11 10.15
N LEU A 166 6.41 -9.41 9.32
CA LEU A 166 6.79 -10.80 9.04
C LEU A 166 7.24 -11.55 10.31
N ARG A 167 8.03 -10.91 11.17
CA ARG A 167 8.41 -11.52 12.46
C ARG A 167 7.18 -11.75 13.34
N GLN A 168 6.28 -10.76 13.45
CA GLN A 168 5.09 -10.87 14.28
C GLN A 168 4.10 -11.90 13.77
N LEU A 169 3.93 -12.05 12.45
CA LEU A 169 3.18 -13.15 11.84
C LEU A 169 3.76 -14.51 12.28
N ASN A 170 5.08 -14.70 12.20
CA ASN A 170 5.73 -15.93 12.69
C ASN A 170 5.52 -16.13 14.21
N LEU A 171 5.58 -15.07 15.01
CA LEU A 171 5.31 -15.13 16.45
C LEU A 171 3.87 -15.58 16.71
N LEU A 172 2.89 -15.00 16.04
CA LEU A 172 1.48 -15.36 16.14
C LEU A 172 1.22 -16.80 15.69
N GLU A 173 1.84 -17.23 14.58
CA GLU A 173 1.71 -18.60 14.08
C GLU A 173 2.33 -19.64 15.03
N SER A 174 3.43 -19.28 15.70
CA SER A 174 4.06 -20.16 16.69
C SER A 174 3.21 -20.44 17.94
N THR A 175 2.09 -19.73 18.13
CA THR A 175 1.13 -20.02 19.21
C THR A 175 0.34 -21.30 18.94
N GLY A 176 0.30 -21.78 17.69
CA GLY A 176 -0.47 -22.96 17.27
C GLY A 176 -1.97 -22.74 17.17
N VAL A 177 -2.47 -21.51 17.39
CA VAL A 177 -3.90 -21.16 17.32
C VAL A 177 -4.25 -20.16 16.22
N ALA A 178 -3.26 -19.81 15.38
CA ALA A 178 -3.45 -19.01 14.19
C ALA A 178 -4.17 -19.82 13.09
N GLU A 179 -5.23 -19.26 12.54
CA GLU A 179 -6.06 -19.85 11.50
C GLU A 179 -5.58 -19.39 10.12
N PRO A 180 -5.48 -20.29 9.10
CA PRO A 180 -4.97 -19.93 7.77
C PRO A 180 -5.70 -18.75 7.10
N GLY A 181 -7.01 -18.59 7.35
CA GLY A 181 -7.83 -17.53 6.76
C GLY A 181 -7.68 -16.14 7.39
N SER A 182 -6.96 -16.00 8.50
CA SER A 182 -6.80 -14.74 9.23
C SER A 182 -5.68 -13.85 8.66
N LEU A 183 -5.67 -13.63 7.34
CA LEU A 183 -4.55 -12.99 6.63
C LEU A 183 -4.73 -11.50 6.39
N VAL A 184 -5.97 -11.01 6.37
CA VAL A 184 -6.26 -9.60 6.10
C VAL A 184 -7.50 -9.20 6.87
N LEU A 185 -7.51 -7.97 7.37
CA LEU A 185 -8.72 -7.30 7.81
C LEU A 185 -9.54 -7.05 6.55
N THR A 186 -10.70 -7.70 6.44
CA THR A 186 -11.63 -7.47 5.33
C THR A 186 -12.29 -6.10 5.48
N ALA A 187 -11.53 -5.04 5.19
CA ALA A 187 -12.09 -3.76 4.82
C ALA A 187 -12.45 -3.85 3.33
N ALA A 188 -13.69 -3.50 2.97
CA ALA A 188 -14.08 -3.32 1.59
C ALA A 188 -13.22 -2.19 0.98
N ARG A 189 -12.07 -2.52 0.40
CA ARG A 189 -11.21 -1.59 -0.32
C ARG A 189 -11.38 -1.85 -1.81
N GLY A 190 -12.23 -1.02 -2.44
CA GLY A 190 -12.09 -0.74 -3.87
C GLY A 190 -10.80 0.06 -4.07
N GLY A 191 -9.93 -0.42 -4.95
CA GLY A 191 -8.69 0.26 -5.30
C GLY A 191 -7.62 -0.73 -5.77
N ASN A 192 -7.38 -0.73 -7.09
CA ASN A 192 -6.21 -1.28 -7.78
C ASN A 192 -6.07 -2.81 -7.85
N ALA A 193 -7.16 -3.57 -7.70
CA ALA A 193 -7.21 -4.89 -8.33
C ALA A 193 -7.30 -4.69 -9.85
N LEU A 194 -6.29 -5.14 -10.60
CA LEU A 194 -6.33 -5.12 -12.07
C LEU A 194 -7.61 -5.80 -12.55
N GLY A 195 -8.57 -4.99 -12.97
CA GLY A 195 -9.87 -5.45 -13.43
C GLY A 195 -9.81 -5.81 -14.90
N GLY A 196 -10.82 -6.53 -15.40
CA GLY A 196 -10.95 -6.83 -16.82
C GLY A 196 -10.90 -5.56 -17.71
N ALA A 197 -11.31 -4.41 -17.18
CA ALA A 197 -11.22 -3.11 -17.85
C ALA A 197 -9.76 -2.64 -18.08
N ASP A 198 -8.83 -2.96 -17.18
CA ASP A 198 -7.42 -2.57 -17.29
C ASP A 198 -6.71 -3.36 -18.40
N PHE A 199 -7.08 -4.63 -18.58
CA PHE A 199 -6.62 -5.44 -19.72
C PHE A 199 -7.17 -4.96 -21.05
N VAL A 200 -8.42 -4.47 -21.09
CA VAL A 200 -9.01 -3.88 -22.30
C VAL A 200 -8.30 -2.57 -22.64
N LEU A 201 -8.03 -1.71 -21.67
CA LEU A 201 -7.29 -0.47 -21.88
C LEU A 201 -5.86 -0.73 -22.37
N ALA A 202 -5.17 -1.71 -21.79
CA ALA A 202 -3.83 -2.14 -22.24
C ALA A 202 -3.85 -2.70 -23.67
N ALA A 203 -4.88 -3.47 -24.04
CA ALA A 203 -5.05 -3.99 -25.40
C ALA A 203 -5.33 -2.87 -26.42
N VAL A 204 -6.17 -1.89 -26.08
CA VAL A 204 -6.49 -0.74 -26.94
C VAL A 204 -5.25 0.12 -27.18
N LEU A 205 -4.47 0.41 -26.14
CA LEU A 205 -3.22 1.17 -26.28
C LEU A 205 -2.19 0.47 -27.17
N SER A 206 -2.09 -0.87 -27.05
CA SER A 206 -1.20 -1.69 -27.88
C SER A 206 -1.58 -1.65 -29.37
N VAL A 207 -2.88 -1.68 -29.67
CA VAL A 207 -3.40 -1.61 -31.05
C VAL A 207 -3.20 -0.21 -31.65
N VAL A 208 -3.42 0.85 -30.88
CA VAL A 208 -3.22 2.23 -31.34
C VAL A 208 -1.74 2.51 -31.63
N ALA A 209 -0.84 2.06 -30.75
CA ALA A 209 0.60 2.16 -30.95
C ALA A 209 1.04 1.39 -32.21
N GLY A 210 0.59 0.14 -32.37
CA GLY A 210 0.90 -0.66 -33.56
C GLY A 210 0.39 -0.05 -34.87
N ALA A 211 -0.81 0.52 -34.87
CA ALA A 211 -1.39 1.18 -36.04
C ALA A 211 -0.63 2.47 -36.42
N ALA A 212 -0.18 3.25 -35.43
CA ALA A 212 0.62 4.46 -35.65
C ALA A 212 1.99 4.10 -36.27
N THR A 213 2.67 3.08 -35.72
CA THR A 213 3.97 2.61 -36.24
C THR A 213 3.85 2.05 -37.66
N PHE A 214 2.81 1.25 -37.93
CA PHE A 214 2.58 0.68 -39.26
C PHE A 214 2.30 1.75 -40.32
N ARG A 215 1.52 2.79 -39.96
CA ARG A 215 1.22 3.92 -40.86
C ARG A 215 2.45 4.78 -41.14
N LEU A 216 3.34 4.94 -40.16
CA LEU A 216 4.61 5.65 -40.32
C LEU A 216 5.56 4.91 -41.30
N ILE A 217 5.67 3.58 -41.17
CA ILE A 217 6.48 2.75 -42.07
C ILE A 217 5.95 2.82 -43.51
N ARG A 218 4.63 2.82 -43.71
CA ARG A 218 4.03 2.96 -45.04
C ARG A 218 4.24 4.34 -45.68
N LEU A 219 4.28 5.41 -44.88
CA LEU A 219 4.54 6.76 -45.37
C LEU A 219 6.02 6.96 -45.74
N LEU A 220 6.94 6.28 -45.06
CA LEU A 220 8.38 6.34 -45.33
C LEU A 220 8.83 5.36 -46.43
N GLY A 221 8.07 4.28 -46.67
CA GLY A 221 8.36 3.27 -47.68
C GLY A 221 7.72 3.48 -49.06
N ALA A 222 7.02 4.60 -49.29
CA ALA A 222 6.45 4.88 -50.60
C ALA A 222 7.58 5.22 -51.61
N PRO A 223 7.76 4.44 -52.68
CA PRO A 223 8.82 4.71 -53.65
C PRO A 223 8.55 6.04 -54.35
N SER A 224 9.55 6.92 -54.36
CA SER A 224 9.55 8.15 -55.15
C SER A 224 9.40 7.78 -56.63
N GLY A 225 8.21 8.06 -57.18
CA GLY A 225 7.82 7.67 -58.52
C GLY A 225 8.74 8.20 -59.61
N LYS A 226 8.80 7.44 -60.71
CA LYS A 226 9.08 7.97 -62.04
C LYS A 226 7.75 8.12 -62.77
#